data_AF-A0A963LQ14-F1
#
_entry.id   AF-A0A963LQ14-F1
#
_cell.length_a   1.000
_cell.length_b   1.000
_cell.length_c   1.000
_cell.angle_alpha   90.00
_cell.angle_beta   90.00
_cell.angle_gamma   90.00
#
_symmetry.space_group_name_H-M   'P 1'
#
loop_
_entity.id
_entity.type
_entity.pdbx_description
1 polymer ?
#
loop_
_entity_poly.entity_id
_entity_poly.type
_entity_poly.pdbx_seq_one_letter_code
_entity_poly.pdbx_strand_id
1 'polypeptide(L)'
;MPLLTGLAWLLLCQTAGELLARLLQLPLPGPVLGMLLLLVALRWPQVRTPVGAVADALLAHLSLLFVPVGVGVMTHLGLLS
;
A
#
# COMPACT_ATOMS: atom_id res chain seq x y z
N MET A 1 11.18 -7.78 16.21
CA MET A 1 10.09 -8.08 15.26
C MET A 1 9.50 -6.84 14.56
N PRO A 2 10.29 -5.82 14.17
CA PRO A 2 9.72 -4.58 13.61
C PRO A 2 9.06 -4.79 12.23
N LEU A 3 9.52 -5.77 11.45
CA LEU A 3 8.95 -6.07 10.13
C LEU A 3 7.49 -6.54 10.21
N LEU A 4 7.19 -7.47 11.12
CA LEU A 4 5.82 -7.98 11.27
C LEU A 4 4.88 -6.86 11.75
N THR A 5 5.35 -6.03 12.67
CA THR A 5 4.59 -4.88 13.17
C THR A 5 4.34 -3.84 12.06
N GLY A 6 5.34 -3.54 11.23
CA GLY A 6 5.16 -2.62 10.11
C GLY A 6 4.21 -3.15 9.05
N LEU A 7 4.29 -4.45 8.71
CA LEU A 7 3.39 -5.10 7.77
C LEU A 7 1.96 -5.13 8.32
N ALA A 8 1.80 -5.41 9.61
CA ALA A 8 0.51 -5.36 10.27
C ALA A 8 -0.11 -3.95 10.17
N TRP A 9 0.67 -2.89 10.38
CA TRP A 9 0.21 -1.51 10.19
C TRP A 9 -0.21 -1.22 8.76
N LEU A 10 0.61 -1.61 7.77
CA LEU A 10 0.28 -1.43 6.35
C LEU A 10 -1.03 -2.15 5.98
N LEU A 11 -1.18 -3.40 6.40
CA LEU A 11 -2.38 -4.21 6.13
C LEU A 11 -3.61 -3.69 6.87
N LEU A 12 -3.47 -3.23 8.12
CA LEU A 12 -4.56 -2.62 8.88
C LEU A 12 -5.06 -1.34 8.21
N CYS A 13 -4.16 -0.45 7.81
CA CYS A 13 -4.55 0.78 7.12
C CYS A 13 -5.17 0.48 5.76
N GLN A 14 -4.62 -0.49 5.01
CA GLN A 14 -5.14 -0.91 3.71
C GLN A 14 -6.54 -1.52 3.82
N THR A 15 -6.77 -2.41 4.78
CA THR A 15 -8.09 -3.03 5.01
C THR A 15 -9.10 -2.03 5.55
N ALA A 16 -8.70 -1.13 6.45
CA ALA A 16 -9.56 -0.04 6.92
C ALA A 16 -9.95 0.91 5.78
N GLY A 17 -9.01 1.28 4.91
CA GLY A 17 -9.27 2.12 3.74
C GLY A 17 -10.23 1.46 2.75
N GLU A 18 -10.05 0.17 2.48
CA GLU A 18 -10.96 -0.62 1.64
C GLU A 18 -12.36 -0.72 2.25
N LEU A 19 -12.44 -0.98 3.55
CA LEU A 19 -13.71 -1.04 4.26
C LEU A 19 -14.44 0.31 4.21
N LEU A 20 -13.74 1.42 4.45
CA LEU A 20 -14.31 2.76 4.35
C LEU A 20 -14.75 3.11 2.92
N ALA A 21 -13.94 2.78 1.91
CA ALA A 21 -14.31 3.01 0.51
C ALA A 21 -15.61 2.30 0.15
N ARG A 22 -15.76 1.05 0.58
CA ARG A 22 -16.96 0.23 0.34
C ARG A 22 -18.17 0.73 1.13
N LEU A 23 -17.98 1.05 2.42
CA LEU A 23 -19.07 1.51 3.28
C LEU A 23 -19.61 2.88 2.86
N LEU A 24 -18.72 3.79 2.47
CA LEU A 24 -19.08 5.15 2.06
C LEU A 24 -19.39 5.25 0.55
N GLN A 25 -19.30 4.14 -0.19
CA GLN A 25 -19.49 4.08 -1.65
C GLN A 25 -18.68 5.16 -2.40
N LEU A 26 -17.47 5.42 -1.92
CA LEU A 26 -16.62 6.46 -2.48
C LEU A 26 -16.13 6.01 -3.87
N PRO A 27 -16.05 6.92 -4.87
CA PRO A 27 -15.50 6.62 -6.20
C PRO A 27 -13.97 6.45 -6.18
N LEU A 28 -13.37 6.37 -4.99
CA LEU A 28 -11.92 6.31 -4.77
C LEU A 28 -11.51 4.86 -4.46
N PRO A 29 -10.36 4.40 -4.99
CA PRO A 29 -9.84 3.09 -4.64
C PRO A 29 -9.50 3.01 -3.14
N GLY A 30 -9.87 1.92 -2.48
CA GLY A 30 -9.57 1.66 -1.07
C GLY A 30 -8.10 1.84 -0.67
N PRO A 31 -7.10 1.45 -1.49
CA PRO A 31 -5.69 1.76 -1.27
C PRO A 31 -5.37 3.24 -1.08
N VAL A 32 -6.05 4.14 -1.80
CA VAL A 32 -5.83 5.58 -1.66
C VAL A 32 -6.30 6.05 -0.29
N LEU A 33 -7.47 5.59 0.17
CA LEU A 33 -7.94 5.89 1.52
C LEU A 33 -7.04 5.28 2.60
N GLY A 34 -6.56 4.04 2.39
CA GLY A 34 -5.64 3.38 3.31
C GLY A 34 -4.33 4.17 3.47
N MET A 35 -3.83 4.76 2.39
CA MET A 35 -2.67 5.64 2.40
C MET A 35 -2.91 6.92 3.21
N LEU A 36 -4.08 7.54 3.08
CA LEU A 36 -4.46 8.71 3.89
C LEU A 36 -4.56 8.36 5.38
N LEU A 37 -5.13 7.21 5.73
CA LEU A 37 -5.17 6.72 7.11
C LEU A 37 -3.76 6.47 7.65
N LEU A 38 -2.89 5.83 6.85
CA LEU A 38 -1.51 5.57 7.21
C LEU A 38 -0.73 6.88 7.44
N LEU A 39 -0.98 7.90 6.61
CA LEU A 39 -0.37 9.22 6.77
C LEU A 39 -0.69 9.84 8.13
N VAL A 40 -1.94 9.72 8.58
CA VAL A 40 -2.35 10.17 9.92
C VAL A 40 -1.68 9.32 11.01
N ALA A 41 -1.63 8.00 10.84
CA ALA A 41 -1.00 7.09 11.81
C ALA A 41 0.52 7.32 11.96
N LEU A 42 1.20 7.73 10.88
CA LEU A 42 2.64 8.07 10.85
C LEU A 42 3.02 9.28 11.71
N ARG A 43 2.04 10.02 12.24
CA ARG A 43 2.27 11.08 13.23
C ARG A 43 2.79 10.53 14.56
N TRP A 44 2.55 9.26 14.87
CA TRP A 44 3.08 8.61 16.06
C TRP A 44 4.42 7.94 15.78
N PRO A 45 5.47 8.23 16.58
CA PRO A 45 6.79 7.63 16.40
C PRO A 45 6.74 6.10 16.53
N GLN A 46 5.86 5.55 17.38
CA GLN A 46 5.69 4.11 17.53
C GLN A 46 5.20 3.39 16.25
N VAL A 47 4.53 4.10 15.35
CA VAL A 47 4.08 3.58 14.05
C VAL A 47 5.15 3.80 13.00
N ARG A 48 5.79 4.97 13.01
CA ARG A 48 6.82 5.36 12.03
C ARG A 48 8.00 4.39 11.99
N THR A 49 8.53 3.97 13.14
CA THR A 49 9.71 3.09 13.18
C THR A 49 9.47 1.71 12.54
N PRO A 50 8.43 0.95 12.93
CA PRO A 50 8.17 -0.36 12.32
C PRO A 50 7.72 -0.24 10.86
N VAL A 51 6.90 0.76 10.50
CA VAL A 51 6.48 0.99 9.11
C VAL A 51 7.66 1.33 8.22
N GLY A 52 8.58 2.18 8.68
CA GLY A 52 9.81 2.51 7.94
C GLY A 52 10.67 1.28 7.64
N ALA A 53 10.90 0.43 8.64
CA ALA A 53 11.69 -0.79 8.47
C ALA A 53 11.09 -1.76 7.42
N VAL A 54 9.77 -1.84 7.33
CA VAL A 54 9.08 -2.63 6.30
C VAL A 54 9.12 -1.94 4.95
N ALA A 55 8.91 -0.63 4.91
CA ALA A 55 9.00 0.14 3.68
C ALA A 55 10.36 -0.04 3.03
N ASP A 56 11.46 0.08 3.79
CA ASP A 56 12.81 -0.15 3.28
C ASP A 56 13.00 -1.58 2.74
N ALA A 57 12.49 -2.58 3.45
CA ALA A 57 12.53 -3.97 3.00
C ALA A 57 11.73 -4.19 1.70
N LEU A 58 10.54 -3.59 1.58
CA LEU A 58 9.72 -3.66 0.37
C LEU A 58 10.36 -2.92 -0.80
N LEU A 59 10.91 -1.72 -0.56
CA LEU A 59 11.64 -0.91 -1.54
C LEU A 59 12.85 -1.63 -2.10
N ALA A 60 13.61 -2.33 -1.26
CA ALA A 60 14.73 -3.16 -1.70
C ALA A 60 14.34 -4.28 -2.67
N HIS A 61 13.09 -4.75 -2.62
CA HIS A 61 12.56 -5.80 -3.49
C HIS A 61 11.54 -5.28 -4.52
N LEU A 62 11.33 -3.96 -4.63
CA LEU A 62 10.30 -3.39 -5.50
C LEU A 62 10.55 -3.67 -6.98
N SER A 63 11.80 -3.90 -7.40
CA SER A 63 12.11 -4.32 -8.78
C SER A 63 11.33 -5.58 -9.17
N LEU A 64 11.14 -6.53 -8.24
CA LEU A 64 10.37 -7.75 -8.47
C LEU A 64 8.86 -7.49 -8.52
N LEU A 65 8.36 -6.43 -7.88
CA LEU A 65 6.95 -6.03 -7.91
C LEU A 65 6.61 -5.19 -9.14
N PHE A 66 7.54 -4.37 -9.64
CA PHE A 66 7.31 -3.50 -10.79
C PHE A 66 7.56 -4.18 -12.14
N VAL A 67 8.49 -5.12 -12.23
CA VAL A 67 8.75 -5.85 -13.49
C VAL A 67 7.48 -6.57 -13.99
N PRO A 68 6.73 -7.34 -13.17
CA PRO A 68 5.49 -8.00 -13.60
C PRO A 68 4.39 -7.02 -14.01
N VAL A 69 4.23 -5.93 -13.24
CA VAL A 69 3.23 -4.89 -13.55
C VAL A 69 3.57 -4.20 -14.88
N GLY A 70 4.84 -3.85 -15.09
CA GLY A 70 5.31 -3.24 -16.33
C GLY A 70 5.10 -4.15 -17.54
N VAL A 71 5.47 -5.44 -17.42
CA VAL A 71 5.28 -6.43 -18.49
C VAL A 71 3.79 -6.64 -18.77
N GLY A 72 2.94 -6.71 -17.75
CA GLY A 72 1.48 -6.85 -17.89
C GLY A 72 0.84 -5.68 -18.65
N VAL A 73 1.27 -4.45 -18.39
CA VAL A 73 0.81 -3.27 -19.16
C VAL A 73 1.28 -3.38 -20.62
N MET A 74 2.55 -3.75 -20.86
CA MET A 74 3.10 -3.91 -22.22
C MET A 74 2.33 -4.96 -23.03
N THR A 75 1.92 -6.08 -22.43
CA THR A 75 1.13 -7.12 -23.10
C THR A 75 -0.30 -6.69 -23.43
N HIS A 76 -0.86 -5.73 -22.70
CA HIS A 76 -2.20 -5.18 -22.93
C HIS A 76 -2.18 -3.85 -23.70
N LEU A 77 -1.01 -3.36 -24.16
CA LEU A 77 -0.93 -2.18 -25.02
C LEU A 77 -1.75 -2.32 -26.31
N GLY A 78 -1.95 -3.54 -26.81
CA GLY A 78 -2.82 -3.81 -27.96
C GLY A 78 -4.33 -3.61 -27.70
N LEU A 79 -4.76 -3.41 -26.45
CA LEU A 79 -6.14 -3.01 -26.11
C LEU A 79 -6.31 -1.48 -26.04
N LEU A 80 -5.21 -0.73 -26.07
CA LEU A 80 -5.18 0.74 -26.09
C LEU A 80 -5.02 1.32 -27.51
N SER A 81 -4.92 0.47 -28.54
CA SER A 81 -4.86 0.86 -29.96
C SER A 81 -6.19 0.68 -30.68
#